data_AF-A0A2G6GD33-F1
#
_entry.id   AF-A0A2G6GD33-F1
#
_cell.length_a   1.000
_cell.length_b   1.000
_cell.length_c   1.000
_cell.angle_alpha   90.00
_cell.angle_beta   90.00
_cell.angle_gamma   90.00
#
_symmetry.space_group_name_H-M   'P 1'
#
loop_
_entity.id
_entity.type
_entity.pdbx_description
1 polymer ?
#
loop_
_entity_poly.entity_id
_entity_poly.type
_entity_poly.pdbx_seq_one_letter_code
_entity_poly.pdbx_strand_id
1 'polypeptide(L)'
;MGKFPRKILYKNEVKKLGGTVQNKDPKTCKNCKFWGFFNFRRMKTTYNKLVRDKIPEVLDKKGIKFETRVLSKKEKLEFLLEKLKEEVGELLEAKMREERVGEFADIFEVLYALAEENNISLTEIEQMRIHKKQERGGFEEGIFLISTEE
;
A
#
# COMPACT_ATOMS: atom_id res chain seq x y z
N MET A 1 -8.76 -25.84 15.15
CA MET A 1 -9.70 -25.42 14.07
C MET A 1 -9.74 -23.90 14.12
N GLY A 2 -9.41 -23.09 13.11
CA GLY A 2 -9.08 -23.33 11.70
C GLY A 2 -7.80 -22.59 11.29
N LYS A 3 -7.18 -23.09 10.21
CA LYS A 3 -5.99 -22.51 9.58
C LYS A 3 -6.46 -21.45 8.57
N PHE A 4 -6.08 -20.18 8.77
CA PHE A 4 -6.17 -19.18 7.71
C PHE A 4 -5.02 -19.37 6.71
N PRO A 5 -5.29 -19.46 5.40
CA PRO A 5 -4.22 -19.50 4.41
C PRO A 5 -3.64 -18.10 4.18
N ARG A 6 -2.32 -17.99 4.33
CA ARG A 6 -1.52 -16.87 3.85
C ARG A 6 -1.55 -16.84 2.31
N LYS A 7 -2.19 -15.82 1.73
CA LYS A 7 -1.88 -15.32 0.39
C LYS A 7 -1.91 -13.80 0.42
N ILE A 8 -0.76 -13.18 0.69
CA ILE A 8 -0.49 -11.82 0.24
C ILE A 8 0.18 -12.02 -1.12
N LEU A 9 -0.60 -11.90 -2.19
CA LEU A 9 -0.11 -11.83 -3.55
C LEU A 9 -0.04 -10.35 -3.91
N TYR A 10 1.14 -9.74 -3.78
CA TYR A 10 1.44 -8.55 -4.58
C TYR A 10 1.58 -9.01 -6.03
N LYS A 11 0.45 -9.12 -6.72
CA LYS A 11 0.41 -9.16 -8.17
C LYS A 11 0.21 -7.72 -8.62
N ASN A 12 1.27 -7.11 -9.15
CA ASN A 12 1.24 -6.38 -10.42
C ASN A 12 2.59 -5.70 -10.65
N GLU A 13 3.60 -6.47 -11.08
CA GLU A 13 4.74 -5.93 -11.85
C GLU A 13 5.50 -7.02 -12.64
N VAL A 14 4.79 -8.07 -13.08
CA VAL A 14 5.37 -9.12 -13.94
C VAL A 14 4.42 -9.44 -15.10
N LYS A 15 4.05 -8.43 -15.90
CA LYS A 15 3.35 -8.61 -17.19
C LYS A 15 3.72 -7.56 -18.25
N LYS A 16 4.96 -7.08 -18.25
CA LYS A 16 5.55 -6.41 -19.41
C LYS A 16 6.95 -7.01 -19.60
N LEU A 17 7.29 -7.37 -20.83
CA LEU A 17 8.39 -8.25 -21.28
C LEU A 17 7.94 -9.71 -21.49
N GLY A 18 7.40 -9.97 -22.69
CA GLY A 18 7.00 -11.30 -23.18
C GLY A 18 8.18 -12.27 -23.30
N GLY A 19 8.48 -12.98 -22.22
CA GLY A 19 9.40 -14.12 -22.20
C GLY A 19 8.69 -15.37 -21.68
N THR A 20 8.77 -16.46 -22.43
CA THR A 20 8.35 -17.79 -21.99
C THR A 20 9.35 -18.34 -20.97
N VAL A 21 8.93 -18.53 -19.71
CA VAL A 21 9.76 -19.23 -18.71
C VAL A 21 9.57 -20.73 -18.92
N GLN A 22 10.51 -21.36 -19.64
CA GLN A 22 10.67 -22.80 -19.55
C GLN A 22 11.26 -23.13 -18.16
N ASN A 23 10.52 -23.87 -17.35
CA ASN A 23 11.05 -24.49 -16.14
C ASN A 23 12.12 -25.50 -16.55
N LYS A 24 13.39 -25.22 -16.23
CA LYS A 24 14.42 -26.26 -16.13
C LYS A 24 14.74 -26.45 -14.66
N ASP A 25 14.32 -27.60 -14.14
CA ASP A 25 14.66 -28.09 -12.80
C ASP A 25 16.19 -28.07 -12.59
N PRO A 26 16.71 -27.50 -11.48
CA PRO A 26 18.16 -27.44 -11.24
C PRO A 26 18.76 -28.75 -10.69
N LYS A 27 18.07 -29.90 -10.80
CA LYS A 27 18.47 -31.14 -10.10
C LYS A 27 19.14 -32.21 -10.98
N THR A 28 19.75 -31.86 -12.11
CA THR A 28 20.51 -32.83 -12.93
C THR A 28 21.81 -32.26 -13.51
N CYS A 29 22.67 -31.68 -12.66
CA CYS A 29 24.07 -31.53 -13.03
C CYS A 29 24.98 -32.06 -11.91
N LYS A 30 25.16 -33.38 -11.89
CA LYS A 30 26.30 -33.99 -11.20
C LYS A 30 27.50 -33.79 -12.11
N ASN A 31 28.52 -33.08 -11.61
CA ASN A 31 29.78 -32.68 -12.28
C ASN A 31 29.73 -31.38 -13.10
N CYS A 32 29.67 -30.25 -12.40
CA CYS A 32 30.38 -29.03 -12.83
C CYS A 32 31.27 -28.56 -11.67
N LYS A 33 32.47 -29.14 -11.57
CA LYS A 33 33.60 -28.40 -11.00
C LYS A 33 33.95 -27.32 -12.01
N PHE A 34 34.24 -26.11 -11.54
CA PHE A 34 34.68 -24.96 -12.33
C PHE A 34 33.53 -24.12 -12.93
N TRP A 35 33.05 -23.12 -12.20
CA TRP A 35 32.79 -21.78 -12.73
C TRP A 35 32.79 -20.78 -11.57
N GLY A 36 33.59 -19.73 -11.72
CA GLY A 36 34.03 -18.83 -10.66
C GLY A 36 32.91 -18.08 -9.95
N PHE A 37 33.28 -17.62 -8.75
CA PHE A 37 32.69 -16.51 -7.99
C PHE A 37 31.71 -15.66 -8.81
N PHE A 38 30.45 -16.06 -8.84
CA PHE A 38 29.39 -15.19 -9.31
C PHE A 38 29.18 -14.13 -8.23
N ASN A 39 29.83 -12.99 -8.39
CA ASN A 39 29.45 -11.75 -7.72
C ASN A 39 28.03 -11.40 -8.18
N PHE A 40 27.03 -12.02 -7.54
CA PHE A 40 25.64 -11.63 -7.67
C PHE A 40 25.48 -10.28 -6.98
N ARG A 41 25.80 -9.20 -7.71
CA ARG A 41 25.60 -7.83 -7.28
C ARG A 41 24.10 -7.65 -7.02
N ARG A 42 23.72 -7.60 -5.74
CA ARG A 42 22.34 -7.32 -5.33
C ARG A 42 21.93 -5.98 -5.94
N MET A 43 20.92 -5.99 -6.79
CA MET A 43 20.30 -4.76 -7.27
C MET A 43 19.58 -4.09 -6.09
N LYS A 44 19.88 -2.82 -5.82
CA LYS A 44 19.23 -2.01 -4.79
C LYS A 44 18.02 -1.33 -5.43
N THR A 45 16.82 -1.61 -4.94
CA THR A 45 15.61 -0.86 -5.28
C THR A 45 15.46 0.29 -4.28
N THR A 46 15.33 1.51 -4.78
CA THR A 46 15.07 2.69 -3.94
C THR A 46 13.57 2.89 -3.83
N TYR A 47 13.08 2.94 -2.60
CA TYR A 47 11.68 3.26 -2.30
C TYR A 47 11.64 4.64 -1.64
N ASN A 48 10.75 5.51 -2.11
CA ASN A 48 10.52 6.85 -1.56
C ASN A 48 9.11 6.94 -1.00
N LYS A 49 8.78 6.07 -0.04
CA LYS A 49 7.42 6.01 0.52
C LYS A 49 7.41 5.88 2.03
N LEU A 50 6.34 6.39 2.63
CA LEU A 50 6.05 6.22 4.04
C LEU A 50 5.54 4.79 4.28
N VAL A 51 6.00 4.17 5.35
CA VAL A 51 5.59 2.82 5.76
C VAL A 51 5.13 2.86 7.21
N ARG A 52 4.28 1.90 7.61
CA ARG A 52 3.85 1.74 9.01
C ARG A 52 5.07 1.41 9.91
N ASP A 53 5.00 1.82 11.17
CA ASP A 53 6.12 1.74 12.13
C ASP A 53 6.70 0.34 12.33
N LYS A 54 5.88 -0.71 12.14
CA LYS A 54 6.30 -2.11 12.31
C LYS A 54 6.91 -2.73 11.05
N ILE A 55 6.92 -2.04 9.92
CA ILE A 55 7.49 -2.56 8.67
C ILE A 55 8.99 -2.84 8.79
N PRO A 56 9.83 -1.98 9.40
CA PRO A 56 11.23 -2.30 9.66
C PRO A 56 11.43 -3.64 10.39
N GLU A 57 10.66 -3.88 11.47
CA GLU A 57 10.73 -5.14 12.23
C GLU A 57 10.31 -6.36 11.39
N VAL A 58 9.30 -6.20 10.53
CA VAL A 58 8.86 -7.25 9.61
C VAL A 58 9.94 -7.56 8.56
N LEU A 59 10.67 -6.55 8.07
CA LEU A 59 11.76 -6.74 7.11
C LEU A 59 12.97 -7.43 7.77
N ASP A 60 13.30 -7.04 9.00
CA ASP A 60 14.37 -7.66 9.80
C ASP A 60 14.09 -9.15 10.05
N LYS A 61 12.86 -9.49 10.45
CA LYS A 61 12.44 -10.90 10.63
C LYS A 61 12.54 -11.73 9.34
N LYS A 62 12.47 -11.08 8.18
CA LYS A 62 12.65 -11.72 6.86
C LYS A 62 14.12 -11.75 6.41
N GLY A 63 15.05 -11.17 7.16
CA GLY A 63 16.46 -11.04 6.79
C GLY A 63 16.69 -10.13 5.57
N ILE A 64 15.73 -9.24 5.27
CA ILE A 64 15.84 -8.30 4.15
C ILE A 64 16.63 -7.09 4.63
N LYS A 65 17.72 -6.75 3.93
CA LYS A 65 18.47 -5.52 4.22
C LYS A 65 17.68 -4.30 3.75
N PHE A 66 17.53 -3.29 4.60
CA PHE A 66 16.84 -2.05 4.28
C PHE A 66 17.55 -0.84 4.91
N GLU A 67 17.18 0.36 4.45
CA GLU A 67 17.58 1.64 5.01
C GLU A 67 16.30 2.42 5.33
N THR A 68 16.25 3.08 6.49
CA THR A 68 15.11 3.92 6.91
C THR A 68 15.63 5.19 7.56
N ARG A 69 14.80 6.24 7.57
CA ARG A 69 15.00 7.44 8.38
C ARG A 69 13.66 7.88 8.95
N VAL A 70 13.70 8.56 10.08
CA VAL A 70 12.52 9.24 10.63
C VAL A 70 12.34 10.58 9.92
N LEU A 71 11.11 10.90 9.55
CA LEU A 71 10.76 12.16 8.88
C LEU A 71 10.62 13.30 9.90
N SER A 72 10.95 14.53 9.50
CA SER A 72 10.55 15.72 10.26
C SER A 72 9.03 15.92 10.20
N LYS A 73 8.47 16.77 11.07
CA LYS A 73 7.02 17.04 11.09
C LYS A 73 6.48 17.52 9.74
N LYS A 74 7.19 18.44 9.08
CA LYS A 74 6.79 18.98 7.77
C LYS A 74 6.79 17.88 6.70
N GLU A 75 7.87 17.10 6.64
CA GLU A 75 7.97 15.98 5.70
C GLU A 75 6.90 14.92 5.98
N LYS A 76 6.61 14.63 7.26
CA LYS A 76 5.58 13.64 7.64
C LYS A 76 4.22 14.00 7.05
N LEU A 77 3.80 15.26 7.12
CA LEU A 77 2.56 15.73 6.49
C LEU A 77 2.57 15.54 4.97
N GLU A 78 3.66 15.94 4.29
CA GLU A 78 3.80 15.78 2.85
C GLU A 78 3.72 14.30 2.44
N PHE A 79 4.46 13.43 3.13
CA PHE A 79 4.47 12.00 2.86
C PHE A 79 3.16 11.29 3.23
N LEU A 80 2.41 11.76 4.23
CA LEU A 80 1.07 11.24 4.53
C LEU A 80 0.07 11.59 3.42
N LEU A 81 0.16 12.77 2.83
CA LEU A 81 -0.68 13.14 1.68
C LEU A 81 -0.34 12.32 0.43
N GLU A 82 0.95 12.08 0.17
CA GLU A 82 1.36 11.17 -0.90
C GLU A 82 0.90 9.74 -0.62
N LYS A 83 0.95 9.30 0.65
CA LYS A 83 0.45 8.00 1.06
C LYS A 83 -1.06 7.88 0.82
N LEU A 84 -1.85 8.91 1.13
CA LEU A 84 -3.28 8.93 0.85
C LEU A 84 -3.58 8.75 -0.64
N LYS A 85 -2.78 9.36 -1.52
CA LYS A 85 -2.91 9.19 -2.98
C LYS A 85 -2.57 7.76 -3.41
N GLU A 86 -1.52 7.16 -2.84
CA GLU A 86 -1.16 5.74 -3.05
C GLU A 86 -2.36 4.84 -2.72
N GLU A 87 -2.90 4.93 -1.49
CA GLU A 87 -3.97 4.02 -1.05
C GLU A 87 -5.31 4.24 -1.79
N VAL A 88 -5.63 5.49 -2.15
CA VAL A 88 -6.79 5.77 -3.03
C VAL A 88 -6.56 5.15 -4.41
N GLY A 89 -5.34 5.22 -4.95
CA GLY A 89 -4.97 4.54 -6.18
C GLY A 89 -5.15 3.01 -6.09
N GLU A 90 -4.66 2.40 -5.00
CA GLU A 90 -4.83 0.97 -4.75
C GLU A 90 -6.32 0.59 -4.62
N LEU A 91 -7.14 1.42 -3.94
CA LEU A 91 -8.59 1.22 -3.85
C LEU A 91 -9.28 1.26 -5.22
N LEU A 92 -8.87 2.17 -6.11
CA LEU A 92 -9.40 2.29 -7.47
C LEU A 92 -9.02 1.08 -8.35
N GLU A 93 -7.87 0.47 -8.10
CA GLU A 93 -7.41 -0.73 -8.83
C GLU A 93 -7.95 -2.05 -8.24
N ALA A 94 -8.39 -2.04 -6.98
CA ALA A 94 -8.84 -3.22 -6.24
C ALA A 94 -10.11 -3.85 -6.85
N LYS A 95 -10.00 -5.12 -7.26
CA LYS A 95 -11.07 -5.83 -7.98
C LYS A 95 -11.89 -6.69 -7.03
N MET A 96 -11.23 -7.26 -6.03
CA MET A 96 -11.86 -8.16 -5.07
C MET A 96 -12.35 -7.40 -3.84
N ARG A 97 -13.36 -7.97 -3.17
CA ARG A 97 -13.92 -7.37 -1.94
C ARG A 97 -12.85 -7.28 -0.85
N GLU A 98 -12.05 -8.33 -0.69
CA GLU A 98 -11.02 -8.42 0.33
C GLU A 98 -9.93 -7.38 0.13
N GLU A 99 -9.53 -7.14 -1.12
CA GLU A 99 -8.60 -6.07 -1.51
C GLU A 99 -9.20 -4.71 -1.11
N ARG A 100 -10.42 -4.40 -1.58
CA ARG A 100 -11.08 -3.11 -1.25
C ARG A 100 -11.20 -2.86 0.25
N VAL A 101 -11.51 -3.88 1.05
CA VAL A 101 -11.58 -3.75 2.52
C VAL A 101 -10.22 -3.40 3.11
N GLY A 102 -9.13 -3.99 2.59
CA GLY A 102 -7.77 -3.62 2.95
C GLY A 102 -7.49 -2.15 2.64
N GLU A 103 -7.75 -1.73 1.40
CA GLU A 103 -7.47 -0.36 0.97
C GLU A 103 -8.31 0.67 1.72
N PHE A 104 -9.57 0.37 2.06
CA PHE A 104 -10.35 1.23 2.95
C PHE A 104 -9.71 1.37 4.34
N ALA A 105 -9.18 0.29 4.91
CA ALA A 105 -8.51 0.34 6.21
C ALA A 105 -7.21 1.15 6.16
N ASP A 106 -6.45 1.04 5.07
CA ASP A 106 -5.24 1.83 4.86
C ASP A 106 -5.55 3.31 4.64
N ILE A 107 -6.58 3.66 3.86
CA ILE A 107 -7.08 5.04 3.75
C ILE A 107 -7.50 5.59 5.12
N PHE A 108 -8.25 4.82 5.92
CA PHE A 108 -8.64 5.26 7.26
C PHE A 108 -7.43 5.51 8.14
N GLU A 109 -6.44 4.62 8.17
CA GLU A 109 -5.21 4.84 8.94
C GLU A 109 -4.53 6.17 8.57
N VAL A 110 -4.41 6.44 7.27
CA VAL A 110 -3.78 7.68 6.79
C VAL A 110 -4.59 8.91 7.20
N LEU A 111 -5.92 8.84 7.14
CA LEU A 111 -6.79 9.93 7.61
C LEU A 111 -6.65 10.18 9.12
N TYR A 112 -6.52 9.11 9.93
CA TYR A 112 -6.27 9.24 11.37
C TYR A 112 -4.93 9.93 11.64
N ALA A 113 -3.86 9.51 10.96
CA ALA A 113 -2.54 10.12 11.10
C ALA A 113 -2.52 11.58 10.63
N LEU A 114 -3.23 11.92 9.55
CA LEU A 114 -3.39 13.30 9.09
C LEU A 114 -4.17 14.15 10.10
N ALA A 115 -5.23 13.61 10.70
CA ALA A 115 -6.00 14.31 11.72
C ALA A 115 -5.12 14.64 12.94
N GLU A 116 -4.34 13.65 13.41
CA GLU A 116 -3.39 13.84 14.51
C GLU A 116 -2.35 14.93 14.21
N GLU A 117 -1.72 14.91 13.02
CA GLU A 117 -0.73 15.92 12.64
C GLU A 117 -1.30 17.34 12.54
N ASN A 118 -2.60 17.46 12.24
CA ASN A 118 -3.33 18.72 12.19
C ASN A 118 -3.99 19.11 13.53
N ASN A 119 -3.84 18.29 14.57
CA ASN A 119 -4.51 18.45 15.88
C ASN A 119 -6.04 18.47 15.77
N ILE A 120 -6.60 17.69 14.85
CA ILE A 120 -8.04 17.53 14.66
C ILE A 120 -8.46 16.22 15.31
N SER A 121 -9.47 16.27 16.19
CA SER A 121 -10.01 15.04 16.78
C SER A 121 -10.95 14.32 15.81
N LEU A 122 -11.03 13.00 15.95
CA LEU A 122 -11.99 12.20 15.20
C LEU A 122 -13.44 12.56 15.53
N THR A 123 -13.69 13.01 16.76
CA THR A 123 -15.00 13.49 17.19
C THR A 123 -15.42 14.72 16.40
N GLU A 124 -14.52 15.69 16.20
CA GLU A 124 -14.80 16.87 15.37
C GLU A 124 -15.10 16.49 13.92
N ILE A 125 -14.31 15.56 13.35
CA ILE A 125 -14.53 15.05 11.98
C ILE A 125 -15.91 14.38 11.87
N GLU A 126 -16.25 13.53 12.83
CA GLU A 126 -17.51 12.78 12.83
C GLU A 126 -18.72 13.70 13.03
N GLN A 127 -18.62 14.67 13.94
CA GLN A 127 -19.64 15.69 14.14
C GLN A 127 -19.88 16.49 12.86
N MET A 128 -18.81 16.92 12.19
CA MET A 128 -18.89 17.62 10.90
C MET A 128 -19.51 16.74 9.80
N ARG A 129 -19.16 15.44 9.76
CA ARG A 129 -19.75 14.48 8.81
C ARG A 129 -21.25 14.32 9.03
N ILE A 130 -21.68 14.14 10.28
CA ILE A 130 -23.09 14.00 10.65
C ILE A 130 -23.86 15.27 10.33
N HIS A 131 -23.33 16.45 10.70
CA HIS A 131 -23.94 17.73 10.42
C HIS A 131 -24.17 17.93 8.91
N LYS A 132 -23.14 17.71 8.07
CA LYS A 132 -23.29 17.75 6.60
C LYS A 132 -24.31 16.75 6.08
N LYS A 133 -24.36 15.55 6.64
CA LYS A 133 -25.34 14.52 6.25
C LYS A 133 -26.77 14.94 6.60
N GLN A 134 -26.97 15.60 7.73
CA GLN A 134 -28.28 16.13 8.14
C GLN A 134 -28.71 17.32 7.27
N GLU A 135 -27.79 18.24 6.98
CA GLU A 135 -28.08 19.44 6.18
C GLU A 135 -28.29 19.15 4.69
N ARG A 136 -27.50 18.22 4.12
CA ARG A 136 -27.37 18.04 2.66
C ARG A 136 -27.70 16.64 2.17
N GLY A 137 -28.02 15.72 3.08
CA GLY A 137 -28.14 14.29 2.78
C GLY A 137 -26.79 13.59 2.65
N GLY A 138 -26.84 12.28 2.39
CA GLY A 138 -25.68 11.49 1.99
C GLY A 138 -25.74 11.12 0.52
N PHE A 139 -25.10 10.01 0.17
CA PHE A 139 -25.05 9.49 -1.21
C PHE A 139 -26.02 8.31 -1.44
N GLU A 140 -26.96 8.07 -0.52
CA GLU A 140 -27.88 6.92 -0.57
C GLU A 140 -28.78 6.92 -1.83
N GLU A 141 -29.26 8.09 -2.24
CA GLU A 141 -30.13 8.26 -3.41
C GLU A 141 -29.35 8.23 -4.74
N GLY A 142 -28.02 8.32 -4.72
CA GLY A 142 -27.19 8.26 -5.94
C GLY A 142 -27.45 9.39 -6.95
N ILE A 143 -27.81 10.59 -6.48
CA ILE A 143 -28.16 11.72 -7.35
C ILE A 143 -26.93 12.23 -8.12
N PHE A 144 -27.04 12.33 -9.45
CA PHE A 144 -26.02 12.87 -10.34
C PHE A 144 -26.49 14.20 -10.95
N LEU A 145 -25.78 15.29 -10.66
CA LEU A 145 -26.08 16.62 -11.19
C LEU A 145 -25.56 16.75 -12.63
N ILE A 146 -26.43 17.13 -13.58
CA ILE A 146 -26.08 17.25 -15.00
C ILE A 146 -25.68 18.69 -15.37
N SER A 147 -26.45 19.69 -14.96
CA SER A 147 -26.18 21.11 -15.24
C SER A 147 -26.90 22.02 -14.24
N THR A 148 -26.44 23.26 -14.15
CA THR A 148 -27.09 24.37 -13.44
C THR A 148 -27.15 25.58 -14.36
N GLU A 149 -28.18 26.40 -14.22
CA GLU A 149 -28.29 27.72 -14.85
C GLU A 149 -28.26 28.77 -13.73
N GLU A 150 -27.61 29.92 -13.98
CA GLU A 150 -27.51 31.03 -13.02
C GLU A 150 -28.65 32.04 -13.16
#